data_AF-A0A2S3XUX6-F1
#
_entry.id   AF-A0A2S3XUX6-F1
#
_cell.length_a   1.000
_cell.length_b   1.000
_cell.length_c   1.000
_cell.angle_alpha   90.00
_cell.angle_beta   90.00
_cell.angle_gamma   90.00
#
_symmetry.space_group_name_H-M   'P 1'
#
loop_
_entity.id
_entity.type
_entity.pdbx_description
1 polymer ?
#
loop_
_entity_poly.entity_id
_entity_poly.type
_entity_poly.pdbx_seq_one_letter_code
_entity_poly.pdbx_strand_id
1 'polypeptide(L)'
;MTTPENAPAVASGTATAPASAPAVASGKAAAPGPSPVGAAEKAAVPVSAPPGAPAAAPENADASASVPTSGQAAAPAPEATPTPETTPAPTPDTGALRSLLPVLGAHRVTVLRTCLAALVDQAALVALVTLAAHTVGTAVIEHRVPSAATVGVLVGLVLLRALATWREMDLSHDLAYRVLAELRVRVFDGLARSAPARIAGRRSGDLASTALGDVEALEFFYAHAIAQLLASGLVFAAAATLLGILGPWLLLAVVPVALLLLWSPLLEARGRAERGARTRAELADLSAESTEAVDGLRELLAAGALDRTRARLRSGGRRLARAQRAEQSWETGAGAARDLLVVAAVIGVVAAAAHAAGGGRLDGAWAPAAMALAL
;
A
#
# COMPACT_ATOMS: atom_id res chain seq x y z
N MET A 1 26.40 -77.91 4.25
CA MET A 1 26.18 -79.22 4.90
C MET A 1 26.94 -79.16 6.22
N THR A 2 26.19 -79.24 7.34
CA THR A 2 26.63 -79.55 8.73
C THR A 2 27.69 -78.67 9.44
N THR A 3 27.20 -77.87 10.40
CA THR A 3 27.82 -77.61 11.74
C THR A 3 27.89 -78.94 12.53
N PRO A 4 28.65 -79.11 13.66
CA PRO A 4 28.85 -78.26 14.85
C PRO A 4 30.34 -78.22 15.30
N GLU A 5 30.83 -77.60 16.39
CA GLU A 5 30.61 -77.72 17.85
C GLU A 5 31.69 -76.75 18.42
N ASN A 6 31.59 -75.99 19.50
CA ASN A 6 31.30 -76.36 20.88
C ASN A 6 31.39 -75.06 21.72
N ALA A 7 30.49 -74.89 22.68
CA ALA A 7 30.59 -73.88 23.75
C ALA A 7 30.51 -74.63 25.09
N PRO A 8 31.16 -74.15 26.16
CA PRO A 8 30.41 -73.46 27.23
C PRO A 8 31.31 -72.40 27.94
N ALA A 9 30.93 -71.55 28.91
CA ALA A 9 29.75 -71.31 29.71
C ALA A 9 29.91 -69.94 30.45
N VAL A 10 28.80 -69.20 30.58
CA VAL A 10 28.25 -68.57 31.82
C VAL A 10 29.05 -67.46 32.54
N ALA A 11 28.53 -66.22 32.55
CA ALA A 11 27.84 -65.60 33.71
C ALA A 11 27.63 -64.07 33.58
N SER A 12 26.35 -63.66 33.70
CA SER A 12 25.83 -62.52 34.48
C SER A 12 26.03 -61.05 34.03
N GLY A 13 24.91 -60.32 33.93
CA GLY A 13 24.85 -58.88 34.24
C GLY A 13 23.97 -58.02 33.32
N THR A 14 22.66 -57.98 33.57
CA THR A 14 21.70 -57.02 32.98
C THR A 14 21.58 -55.75 33.83
N ALA A 15 21.72 -54.57 33.20
CA ALA A 15 21.07 -53.27 33.48
C ALA A 15 21.86 -52.21 32.68
N THR A 16 21.28 -51.20 32.03
CA THR A 16 20.80 -49.98 32.71
C THR A 16 20.27 -48.99 31.65
N ALA A 17 19.06 -48.45 31.85
CA ALA A 17 18.66 -47.10 31.41
C ALA A 17 19.02 -46.11 32.55
N PRO A 18 19.23 -44.80 32.31
CA PRO A 18 18.07 -43.89 32.38
C PRO A 18 18.22 -42.55 31.61
N ALA A 19 17.15 -41.76 31.72
CA ALA A 19 16.96 -40.41 31.18
C ALA A 19 17.35 -39.27 32.15
N SER A 20 17.56 -38.07 31.55
CA SER A 20 17.24 -36.72 32.06
C SER A 20 18.10 -36.00 33.14
N ALA A 21 18.94 -35.05 32.66
CA ALA A 21 19.26 -33.66 33.13
C ALA A 21 19.82 -33.42 34.58
N PRO A 22 20.37 -32.22 34.96
CA PRO A 22 20.76 -30.99 34.25
C PRO A 22 22.15 -30.37 34.66
N ALA A 23 22.51 -29.23 34.02
CA ALA A 23 23.19 -28.03 34.57
C ALA A 23 24.73 -27.77 34.41
N VAL A 24 25.00 -26.47 34.11
CA VAL A 24 26.17 -25.59 34.43
C VAL A 24 27.31 -25.35 33.41
N ALA A 25 27.18 -24.19 32.74
CA ALA A 25 28.14 -23.09 32.50
C ALA A 25 29.66 -23.31 32.31
N SER A 26 30.18 -22.75 31.19
CA SER A 26 31.32 -21.84 31.19
C SER A 26 31.38 -21.01 29.91
N GLY A 27 31.55 -19.70 30.07
CA GLY A 27 31.50 -18.71 28.99
C GLY A 27 32.85 -18.40 28.34
N LYS A 28 32.80 -17.67 27.22
CA LYS A 28 33.87 -16.79 26.74
C LYS A 28 33.28 -15.67 25.89
N ALA A 29 33.78 -14.46 26.13
CA ALA A 29 33.23 -13.18 25.72
C ALA A 29 33.71 -12.66 24.34
N ALA A 30 33.00 -11.60 23.89
CA ALA A 30 33.42 -10.47 23.04
C ALA A 30 33.16 -10.52 21.52
N ALA A 31 32.12 -9.80 21.05
CA ALA A 31 32.20 -8.54 20.27
C ALA A 31 30.80 -8.12 19.74
N PRO A 32 30.44 -6.82 19.73
CA PRO A 32 29.09 -6.36 19.37
C PRO A 32 28.93 -6.14 17.86
N GLY A 33 27.91 -6.75 17.27
CA GLY A 33 27.46 -6.49 15.90
C GLY A 33 26.54 -5.26 15.79
N PRO A 34 26.44 -4.65 14.59
CA PRO A 34 25.86 -3.32 14.40
C PRO A 34 24.34 -3.27 14.53
N SER A 35 23.86 -2.16 15.10
CA SER A 35 22.45 -1.79 15.25
C SER A 35 21.72 -1.66 13.90
N PRO A 36 20.46 -2.11 13.78
CA PRO A 36 19.58 -1.69 12.70
C PRO A 36 19.00 -0.31 13.01
N VAL A 37 19.48 0.71 12.30
CA VAL A 37 18.85 2.03 12.22
C VAL A 37 17.82 2.00 11.09
N GLY A 38 16.59 2.44 11.36
CA GLY A 38 15.72 2.98 10.30
C GLY A 38 14.33 2.38 10.11
N ALA A 39 13.64 1.94 11.17
CA ALA A 39 12.18 1.76 11.14
C ALA A 39 11.56 2.57 12.29
N ALA A 40 11.45 3.88 12.11
CA ALA A 40 10.76 4.76 13.04
C ALA A 40 9.26 4.81 12.68
N GLU A 41 8.57 3.80 13.21
CA GLU A 41 7.13 3.76 13.41
C GLU A 41 6.71 4.93 14.33
N LYS A 42 5.94 5.89 13.80
CA LYS A 42 5.32 6.96 14.59
C LYS A 42 4.16 6.37 15.41
N ALA A 43 4.48 5.76 16.54
CA ALA A 43 3.50 5.37 17.55
C ALA A 43 3.09 6.59 18.41
N ALA A 44 1.78 6.77 18.53
CA ALA A 44 1.13 7.79 19.34
C ALA A 44 1.46 7.64 20.83
N VAL A 45 1.67 8.76 21.51
CA VAL A 45 1.83 8.83 22.98
C VAL A 45 0.45 8.72 23.64
N PRO A 46 0.19 7.75 24.55
CA PRO A 46 -1.04 7.73 25.35
C PRO A 46 -0.86 8.58 26.61
N VAL A 47 -1.78 9.53 26.84
CA VAL A 47 -1.90 10.26 28.11
C VAL A 47 -2.86 9.48 29.02
N SER A 48 -2.35 9.09 30.19
CA SER A 48 -3.07 8.45 31.30
C SER A 48 -4.11 9.39 31.93
N ALA A 49 -5.32 8.88 32.20
CA ALA A 49 -6.28 9.48 33.15
C ALA A 49 -5.92 9.09 34.60
N PRO A 50 -6.39 9.82 35.63
CA PRO A 50 -7.43 9.26 36.51
C PRO A 50 -8.36 10.37 37.15
N PRO A 51 -9.14 10.15 38.23
CA PRO A 51 -10.60 9.97 38.20
C PRO A 51 -11.40 11.00 39.05
N GLY A 52 -12.73 11.02 38.90
CA GLY A 52 -13.63 11.61 39.90
C GLY A 52 -14.85 12.36 39.33
N ALA A 53 -16.01 11.72 39.35
CA ALA A 53 -17.31 12.39 39.37
C ALA A 53 -17.67 12.77 40.83
N PRO A 54 -18.66 13.66 41.09
CA PRO A 54 -20.05 13.19 41.08
C PRO A 54 -21.07 14.19 40.50
N ALA A 55 -22.29 13.65 40.36
CA ALA A 55 -23.48 14.17 39.72
C ALA A 55 -24.36 15.07 40.62
N ALA A 56 -25.22 15.90 39.99
CA ALA A 56 -26.61 16.23 40.37
C ALA A 56 -27.11 17.29 39.34
N ALA A 57 -28.00 16.96 38.40
CA ALA A 57 -29.46 16.81 38.48
C ALA A 57 -30.23 18.15 38.25
N PRO A 58 -31.43 18.11 37.63
CA PRO A 58 -31.97 19.17 36.78
C PRO A 58 -33.13 19.94 37.42
N GLU A 59 -33.47 21.11 36.89
CA GLU A 59 -34.75 21.78 37.22
C GLU A 59 -35.37 22.41 35.96
N ASN A 60 -36.65 22.08 35.76
CA ASN A 60 -37.52 22.42 34.63
C ASN A 60 -38.57 23.46 35.06
N ALA A 61 -39.09 24.18 34.05
CA ALA A 61 -40.40 24.86 34.00
C ALA A 61 -40.62 26.03 35.00
N ASP A 62 -41.35 27.11 34.74
CA ASP A 62 -42.53 27.36 33.90
C ASP A 62 -42.60 28.90 33.63
N ALA A 63 -42.76 29.37 32.40
CA ALA A 63 -44.00 29.96 31.85
C ALA A 63 -44.81 30.91 32.75
N SER A 64 -44.75 32.23 32.47
CA SER A 64 -45.90 33.04 31.98
C SER A 64 -45.89 34.51 32.40
N ALA A 65 -46.48 35.32 31.51
CA ALA A 65 -47.17 36.60 31.73
C ALA A 65 -46.37 37.93 31.65
N SER A 66 -46.15 38.34 30.39
CA SER A 66 -46.52 39.64 29.78
C SER A 66 -46.76 40.88 30.67
N VAL A 67 -45.99 41.94 30.38
CA VAL A 67 -46.38 43.36 30.51
C VAL A 67 -46.05 44.08 29.18
N PRO A 68 -46.95 44.89 28.59
CA PRO A 68 -46.72 45.54 27.31
C PRO A 68 -46.06 46.92 27.50
N THR A 69 -45.13 47.30 26.63
CA THR A 69 -44.80 48.73 26.38
C THR A 69 -44.27 48.90 24.96
N SER A 70 -45.16 49.42 24.11
CA SER A 70 -44.97 50.46 23.10
C SER A 70 -43.54 50.78 22.59
N GLY A 71 -43.30 50.37 21.34
CA GLY A 71 -42.74 51.19 20.24
C GLY A 71 -41.40 51.89 20.42
N GLN A 72 -40.35 51.36 19.78
CA GLN A 72 -39.38 52.23 19.06
C GLN A 72 -38.52 51.48 18.04
N ALA A 73 -38.56 52.00 16.80
CA ALA A 73 -37.56 52.00 15.73
C ALA A 73 -36.87 50.68 15.32
N ALA A 74 -37.21 50.21 14.12
CA ALA A 74 -36.45 49.22 13.36
C ALA A 74 -35.03 49.74 13.07
N ALA A 75 -34.02 49.08 13.65
CA ALA A 75 -32.62 49.19 13.24
C ALA A 75 -32.38 48.38 11.95
N PRO A 76 -31.52 48.84 11.02
CA PRO A 76 -31.21 48.09 9.82
C PRO A 76 -30.46 46.80 10.16
N ALA A 77 -30.73 45.74 9.39
CA ALA A 77 -30.16 44.41 9.57
C ALA A 77 -28.61 44.44 9.55
N PRO A 78 -27.94 43.61 10.36
CA PRO A 78 -26.49 43.48 10.29
C PRO A 78 -26.08 42.94 8.93
N GLU A 79 -25.16 43.67 8.29
CA GLU A 79 -24.52 43.35 7.03
C GLU A 79 -23.97 41.92 7.08
N ALA A 80 -24.43 41.08 6.15
CA ALA A 80 -24.02 39.70 6.06
C ALA A 80 -22.52 39.62 5.81
N THR A 81 -21.77 39.15 6.81
CA THR A 81 -20.38 38.71 6.66
C THR A 81 -20.28 37.83 5.41
N PRO A 82 -19.44 38.15 4.42
CA PRO A 82 -19.32 37.31 3.23
C PRO A 82 -18.91 35.91 3.69
N THR A 83 -19.77 34.95 3.35
CA THR A 83 -19.50 33.53 3.54
C THR A 83 -18.19 33.23 2.83
N PRO A 84 -17.21 32.53 3.44
CA PRO A 84 -15.99 32.18 2.75
C PRO A 84 -16.38 31.42 1.49
N GLU A 85 -16.03 31.96 0.33
CA GLU A 85 -16.21 31.28 -0.94
C GLU A 85 -15.53 29.91 -0.84
N THR A 86 -16.34 28.86 -0.72
CA THR A 86 -15.88 27.48 -0.78
C THR A 86 -15.40 27.27 -2.20
N THR A 87 -14.12 27.56 -2.46
CA THR A 87 -13.49 27.27 -3.74
C THR A 87 -13.71 25.78 -4.01
N PRO A 88 -14.43 25.41 -5.08
CA PRO A 88 -14.72 24.01 -5.36
C PRO A 88 -13.41 23.24 -5.46
N ALA A 89 -13.35 22.09 -4.82
CA ALA A 89 -12.16 21.25 -4.80
C ALA A 89 -11.69 20.99 -6.26
N PRO A 90 -10.39 21.16 -6.56
CA PRO A 90 -9.87 20.99 -7.90
C PRO A 90 -10.19 19.57 -8.39
N THR A 91 -10.81 19.48 -9.57
CA THR A 91 -11.04 18.18 -10.21
C THR A 91 -9.70 17.59 -10.64
N PRO A 92 -9.51 16.26 -10.56
CA PRO A 92 -8.26 15.62 -10.97
C PRO A 92 -8.07 15.84 -12.48
N ASP A 93 -7.14 16.72 -12.83
CA ASP A 93 -6.84 17.07 -14.21
C ASP A 93 -5.95 15.98 -14.84
N THR A 94 -6.54 15.16 -15.70
CA THR A 94 -5.83 14.09 -16.42
C THR A 94 -4.74 14.64 -17.36
N GLY A 95 -4.78 15.94 -17.68
CA GLY A 95 -3.71 16.62 -18.43
C GLY A 95 -2.37 16.69 -17.69
N ALA A 96 -2.38 16.69 -16.35
CA ALA A 96 -1.17 16.82 -15.54
C ALA A 96 -0.24 15.60 -15.63
N LEU A 97 -0.80 14.38 -15.76
CA LEU A 97 0.04 13.18 -15.96
C LEU A 97 0.70 13.19 -17.34
N ARG A 98 0.00 13.70 -18.36
CA ARG A 98 0.49 13.72 -19.74
C ARG A 98 1.64 14.71 -19.93
N SER A 99 1.72 15.76 -19.12
CA SER A 99 2.82 16.74 -19.16
C SER A 99 4.11 16.22 -18.53
N LEU A 100 4.07 15.11 -17.78
CA LEU A 100 5.24 14.48 -17.15
C LEU A 100 5.93 13.45 -18.07
N LEU A 101 5.18 12.83 -18.98
CA LEU A 101 5.69 11.85 -19.95
C LEU A 101 6.83 12.37 -20.88
N PRO A 102 6.86 13.64 -21.33
CA PRO A 102 7.93 14.15 -22.18
C PRO A 102 9.31 14.13 -21.52
N VAL A 103 9.37 14.18 -20.18
CA VAL A 103 10.64 14.17 -19.43
C VAL A 103 11.34 12.81 -19.55
N LEU A 104 10.57 11.72 -19.64
CA LEU A 104 11.11 10.39 -19.98
C LEU A 104 11.71 10.33 -21.38
N GLY A 105 11.24 11.19 -22.29
CA GLY A 105 11.69 11.25 -23.68
C GLY A 105 13.17 11.55 -23.84
N ALA A 106 13.82 12.13 -22.82
CA ALA A 106 15.27 12.35 -22.78
C ALA A 106 16.06 11.08 -22.39
N HIS A 107 15.41 10.13 -21.70
CA HIS A 107 16.06 8.95 -21.10
C HIS A 107 15.53 7.63 -21.68
N ARG A 108 15.13 7.62 -22.97
CA ARG A 108 14.44 6.49 -23.63
C ARG A 108 15.16 5.14 -23.50
N VAL A 109 16.50 5.15 -23.57
CA VAL A 109 17.30 3.93 -23.46
C VAL A 109 17.22 3.35 -22.05
N THR A 110 17.31 4.20 -21.02
CA THR A 110 17.18 3.77 -19.62
C THR A 110 15.77 3.28 -19.34
N VAL A 111 14.74 4.02 -19.79
CA VAL A 111 13.33 3.60 -19.70
C VAL A 111 13.12 2.23 -20.34
N LEU A 112 13.63 2.02 -21.56
CA LEU A 112 13.51 0.73 -22.25
C LEU A 112 14.21 -0.38 -21.47
N ARG A 113 15.42 -0.14 -20.94
CA ARG A 113 16.15 -1.12 -20.12
C ARG A 113 15.38 -1.48 -18.85
N THR A 114 14.81 -0.50 -18.14
CA THR A 114 13.98 -0.74 -16.95
C THR A 114 12.73 -1.53 -17.30
N CYS A 115 12.04 -1.19 -18.40
CA CYS A 115 10.87 -1.93 -18.87
C CYS A 115 11.21 -3.38 -19.27
N LEU A 116 12.37 -3.59 -19.91
CA LEU A 116 12.85 -4.94 -20.25
C LEU A 116 13.20 -5.74 -19.00
N ALA A 117 13.83 -5.13 -18.00
CA ALA A 117 14.14 -5.79 -16.73
C ALA A 117 12.86 -6.20 -15.99
N ALA A 118 11.89 -5.30 -15.88
CA ALA A 118 10.58 -5.58 -15.30
C ALA A 118 9.83 -6.67 -16.07
N LEU A 119 9.88 -6.64 -17.41
CA LEU A 119 9.28 -7.68 -18.25
C LEU A 119 9.91 -9.04 -18.01
N VAL A 120 11.25 -9.10 -17.91
CA VAL A 120 11.97 -10.35 -17.63
C VAL A 120 11.65 -10.87 -16.23
N ASP A 121 11.58 -10.00 -15.21
CA ASP A 121 11.21 -10.38 -13.84
C ASP A 121 9.83 -11.04 -13.81
N GLN A 122 8.83 -10.36 -14.36
CA GLN A 122 7.46 -10.84 -14.36
C GLN A 122 7.27 -12.08 -15.23
N ALA A 123 7.90 -12.13 -16.42
CA ALA A 123 7.86 -13.32 -17.27
C ALA A 123 8.53 -14.52 -16.61
N ALA A 124 9.65 -14.31 -15.89
CA ALA A 124 10.32 -15.36 -15.14
C ALA A 124 9.45 -15.87 -13.98
N LEU A 125 8.74 -14.98 -13.28
CA LEU A 125 7.75 -15.37 -12.25
C LEU A 125 6.63 -16.23 -12.85
N VAL A 126 6.00 -15.78 -13.94
CA VAL A 126 4.90 -16.52 -14.59
C VAL A 126 5.40 -17.89 -15.06
N ALA A 127 6.53 -17.93 -15.77
CA ALA A 127 7.13 -19.18 -16.21
C ALA A 127 7.47 -20.12 -15.03
N LEU A 128 7.95 -19.58 -13.91
CA LEU A 128 8.31 -20.36 -12.72
C LEU A 128 7.08 -21.00 -12.10
N VAL A 129 6.01 -20.22 -11.92
CA VAL A 129 4.77 -20.70 -11.30
C VAL A 129 4.06 -21.70 -12.23
N THR A 130 3.97 -21.43 -13.53
CA THR A 130 3.38 -22.35 -14.51
C THR A 130 4.17 -23.65 -14.62
N LEU A 131 5.50 -23.59 -14.70
CA LEU A 131 6.33 -24.78 -14.80
C LEU A 131 6.32 -25.58 -13.49
N ALA A 132 6.40 -24.93 -12.33
CA ALA A 132 6.26 -25.61 -11.05
C ALA A 132 4.92 -26.34 -10.94
N ALA A 133 3.82 -25.70 -11.32
CA ALA A 133 2.50 -26.33 -11.35
C ALA A 133 2.44 -27.53 -12.30
N HIS A 134 3.04 -27.42 -13.50
CA HIS A 134 3.16 -28.54 -14.43
C HIS A 134 3.93 -29.72 -13.81
N THR A 135 5.08 -29.46 -13.16
CA THR A 135 5.89 -30.52 -12.54
C THR A 135 5.15 -31.26 -11.43
N VAL A 136 4.39 -30.52 -10.62
CA VAL A 136 3.52 -31.11 -9.60
C VAL A 136 2.42 -31.95 -10.27
N GLY A 137 1.81 -31.43 -11.33
CA GLY A 137 0.82 -32.17 -12.14
C GLY A 137 1.37 -33.49 -12.68
N THR A 138 2.55 -33.48 -13.29
CA THR A 138 3.20 -34.71 -13.81
C THR A 138 3.58 -35.68 -12.70
N ALA A 139 4.04 -35.19 -11.55
CA ALA A 139 4.43 -36.04 -10.43
C ALA A 139 3.22 -36.70 -9.76
N VAL A 140 2.13 -35.96 -9.59
CA VAL A 140 0.93 -36.45 -8.89
C VAL A 140 0.04 -37.28 -9.82
N ILE A 141 -0.20 -36.82 -11.05
CA ILE A 141 -1.19 -37.43 -11.96
C ILE A 141 -0.56 -38.55 -12.79
N GLU A 142 0.64 -38.33 -13.33
CA GLU A 142 1.32 -39.32 -14.18
C GLU A 142 2.31 -40.20 -13.39
N HIS A 143 2.50 -39.92 -12.10
CA HIS A 143 3.46 -40.63 -11.22
C HIS A 143 4.90 -40.62 -11.76
N ARG A 144 5.27 -39.61 -12.55
CA ARG A 144 6.63 -39.43 -13.06
C ARG A 144 7.42 -38.51 -12.15
N VAL A 145 8.53 -39.02 -11.63
CA VAL A 145 9.46 -38.21 -10.82
C VAL A 145 10.05 -37.08 -11.68
N PRO A 146 10.11 -35.83 -11.19
CA PRO A 146 10.71 -34.74 -11.94
C PRO A 146 12.18 -35.04 -12.28
N SER A 147 12.55 -34.82 -13.54
CA SER A 147 13.91 -35.05 -14.01
C SER A 147 14.89 -34.03 -13.38
N ALA A 148 16.16 -34.39 -13.24
CA ALA A 148 17.20 -33.47 -12.79
C ALA A 148 17.31 -32.22 -13.70
N ALA A 149 17.02 -32.37 -15.00
CA ALA A 149 16.97 -31.25 -15.94
C ALA A 149 15.84 -30.27 -15.59
N THR A 150 14.65 -30.77 -15.27
CA THR A 150 13.50 -29.95 -14.87
C THR A 150 13.78 -29.17 -13.59
N VAL A 151 14.38 -29.82 -12.59
CA VAL A 151 14.82 -29.16 -11.35
C VAL A 151 15.87 -28.09 -11.65
N GLY A 152 16.84 -28.38 -12.52
CA GLY A 152 17.84 -27.42 -12.97
C GLY A 152 17.23 -26.18 -13.64
N VAL A 153 16.20 -26.36 -14.47
CA VAL A 153 15.46 -25.24 -15.09
C VAL A 153 14.74 -24.40 -14.04
N LEU A 154 14.05 -25.02 -13.08
CA LEU A 154 13.36 -24.28 -12.00
C LEU A 154 14.35 -23.46 -11.16
N VAL A 155 15.50 -24.05 -10.77
CA VAL A 155 16.55 -23.33 -10.03
C VAL A 155 17.12 -22.19 -10.87
N GLY A 156 17.40 -22.43 -12.16
CA GLY A 156 17.85 -21.40 -13.07
C GLY A 156 16.87 -20.24 -13.20
N LEU A 157 15.57 -20.53 -13.20
CA LEU A 157 14.51 -19.53 -13.31
C LEU A 157 14.34 -18.71 -12.02
N VAL A 158 14.51 -19.34 -10.85
CA VAL A 158 14.60 -18.63 -9.56
C VAL A 158 15.79 -17.66 -9.55
N LEU A 159 16.96 -18.11 -10.00
CA LEU A 159 18.16 -17.27 -10.08
C LEU A 159 17.99 -16.14 -11.10
N LEU A 160 17.42 -16.43 -12.27
CA LEU A 160 17.11 -15.42 -13.29
C LEU A 160 16.17 -14.36 -12.73
N ARG A 161 15.09 -14.77 -12.06
CA ARG A 161 14.15 -13.85 -11.42
C ARG A 161 14.85 -13.00 -10.37
N ALA A 162 15.60 -13.61 -9.44
CA ALA A 162 16.32 -12.87 -8.40
C ALA A 162 17.27 -11.80 -9.00
N LEU A 163 17.98 -12.15 -10.08
CA LEU A 163 18.82 -11.20 -10.79
C LEU A 163 17.99 -10.12 -11.50
N ALA A 164 16.88 -10.48 -12.14
CA ALA A 164 15.99 -9.55 -12.82
C ALA A 164 15.37 -8.55 -11.83
N THR A 165 14.85 -9.01 -10.69
CA THR A 165 14.32 -8.14 -9.61
C THR A 165 15.38 -7.15 -9.15
N TRP A 166 16.62 -7.61 -8.92
CA TRP A 166 17.71 -6.73 -8.50
C TRP A 166 18.06 -5.69 -9.58
N ARG A 167 18.18 -6.12 -10.85
CA ARG A 167 18.47 -5.21 -11.98
C ARG A 167 17.33 -4.23 -12.24
N GLU A 168 16.08 -4.67 -12.10
CA GLU A 168 14.92 -3.81 -12.22
C GLU A 168 14.96 -2.70 -11.17
N MET A 169 15.15 -3.05 -9.89
CA MET A 169 15.19 -2.09 -8.78
C MET A 169 16.35 -1.08 -8.93
N ASP A 170 17.53 -1.54 -9.37
CA ASP A 170 18.69 -0.69 -9.64
C ASP A 170 18.40 0.30 -10.80
N LEU A 171 17.93 -0.22 -11.93
CA LEU A 171 17.65 0.59 -13.12
C LEU A 171 16.48 1.57 -12.92
N SER A 172 15.48 1.18 -12.13
CA SER A 172 14.30 2.01 -11.91
C SER A 172 14.59 3.21 -11.01
N HIS A 173 15.39 3.03 -9.95
CA HIS A 173 15.82 4.14 -9.10
C HIS A 173 16.85 5.03 -9.79
N ASP A 174 17.80 4.48 -10.56
CA ASP A 174 18.72 5.30 -11.37
C ASP A 174 17.94 6.19 -12.35
N LEU A 175 16.92 5.65 -13.04
CA LEU A 175 16.03 6.44 -13.88
C LEU A 175 15.30 7.52 -13.10
N ALA A 176 14.69 7.17 -11.96
CA ALA A 176 13.93 8.10 -11.14
C ALA A 176 14.80 9.26 -10.66
N TYR A 177 15.99 8.98 -10.12
CA TYR A 177 16.88 10.04 -9.61
C TYR A 177 17.42 10.95 -10.71
N ARG A 178 17.71 10.43 -11.91
CA ARG A 178 18.07 11.26 -13.06
C ARG A 178 16.95 12.22 -13.46
N VAL A 179 15.73 11.70 -13.55
CA VAL A 179 14.53 12.50 -13.87
C VAL A 179 14.26 13.53 -12.78
N LEU A 180 14.35 13.14 -11.50
CA LEU A 180 14.17 14.05 -10.37
C LEU A 180 15.22 15.17 -10.37
N ALA A 181 16.49 14.85 -10.63
CA ALA A 181 17.55 15.86 -10.72
C ALA A 181 17.25 16.91 -11.79
N GLU A 182 16.80 16.48 -12.98
CA GLU A 182 16.42 17.39 -14.06
C GLU A 182 15.19 18.24 -13.68
N LEU A 183 14.18 17.65 -13.07
CA LEU A 183 13.00 18.36 -12.61
C LEU A 183 13.35 19.41 -11.55
N ARG A 184 14.23 19.09 -10.59
CA ARG A 184 14.70 20.03 -9.57
C ARG A 184 15.35 21.25 -10.21
N VAL A 185 16.25 21.05 -11.19
CA VAL A 185 16.89 22.17 -11.92
C VAL A 185 15.85 23.04 -12.63
N ARG A 186 14.91 22.42 -13.36
CA ARG A 186 13.84 23.16 -14.07
C ARG A 186 12.95 23.96 -13.12
N VAL A 187 12.64 23.41 -11.94
CA VAL A 187 11.88 24.09 -10.89
C VAL A 187 12.66 25.29 -10.36
N PHE A 188 13.95 25.12 -10.02
CA PHE A 188 14.78 26.24 -9.57
C PHE A 188 14.91 27.35 -10.62
N ASP A 189 15.15 27.00 -11.88
CA ASP A 189 15.23 27.97 -12.97
C ASP A 189 13.90 28.70 -13.18
N GLY A 190 12.77 27.97 -13.06
CA GLY A 190 11.43 28.55 -13.14
C GLY A 190 11.15 29.54 -12.00
N LEU A 191 11.52 29.18 -10.78
CA LEU A 191 11.41 30.05 -9.60
C LEU A 191 12.29 31.30 -9.75
N ALA A 192 13.54 31.13 -10.20
CA ALA A 192 14.47 32.24 -10.43
C ALA A 192 13.97 33.23 -11.47
N ARG A 193 13.42 32.74 -12.60
CA ARG A 193 12.81 33.61 -13.64
C ARG A 193 11.55 34.33 -13.18
N SER A 194 10.82 33.76 -12.23
CA SER A 194 9.55 34.33 -11.72
C SER A 194 9.75 35.40 -10.64
N ALA A 195 11.00 35.62 -10.21
CA ALA A 195 11.32 36.29 -8.95
C ALA A 195 11.20 37.83 -8.88
N PRO A 196 11.00 38.64 -9.93
CA PRO A 196 10.71 40.06 -9.71
C PRO A 196 9.21 40.37 -9.52
N ALA A 197 8.29 39.57 -10.08
CA ALA A 197 6.89 39.97 -10.27
C ALA A 197 5.83 39.15 -9.50
N ARG A 198 6.14 37.92 -9.05
CA ARG A 198 5.15 37.01 -8.43
C ARG A 198 5.47 36.50 -7.01
N ILE A 199 6.61 36.90 -6.43
CA ILE A 199 7.04 36.51 -5.08
C ILE A 199 6.71 37.59 -4.02
N ALA A 200 5.93 38.61 -4.38
CA ALA A 200 5.47 39.61 -3.42
C ALA A 200 4.56 38.94 -2.36
N GLY A 201 5.10 38.70 -1.16
CA GLY A 201 4.36 38.21 0.01
C GLY A 201 4.59 36.75 0.42
N ARG A 202 5.42 35.96 -0.28
CA ARG A 202 5.81 34.59 0.14
C ARG A 202 7.32 34.45 0.24
N ARG A 203 7.82 33.74 1.25
CA ARG A 203 9.25 33.42 1.37
C ARG A 203 9.63 32.52 0.21
N SER A 204 10.60 32.93 -0.61
CA SER A 204 11.11 32.13 -1.74
C SER A 204 11.57 30.74 -1.32
N GLY A 205 12.08 30.60 -0.08
CA GLY A 205 12.42 29.32 0.53
C GLY A 205 11.24 28.37 0.73
N ASP A 206 10.06 28.88 1.11
CA ASP A 206 8.87 28.04 1.35
C ASP A 206 8.26 27.54 0.04
N LEU A 207 8.33 28.37 -1.01
CA LEU A 207 7.90 27.97 -2.36
C LEU A 207 8.85 26.93 -2.96
N ALA A 208 10.16 27.10 -2.77
CA ALA A 208 11.15 26.13 -3.22
C ALA A 208 11.02 24.80 -2.47
N SER A 209 10.88 24.82 -1.14
CA SER A 209 10.74 23.59 -0.35
C SER A 209 9.48 22.80 -0.71
N THR A 210 8.35 23.49 -0.89
CA THR A 210 7.10 22.86 -1.32
C THR A 210 7.25 22.23 -2.72
N ALA A 211 7.80 22.98 -3.67
CA ALA A 211 7.97 22.48 -5.05
C ALA A 211 8.97 21.31 -5.14
N LEU A 212 10.04 21.32 -4.33
CA LEU A 212 10.98 20.20 -4.25
C LEU A 212 10.34 18.97 -3.60
N GLY A 213 9.52 19.15 -2.56
CA GLY A 213 8.74 18.06 -1.96
C GLY A 213 7.76 17.43 -2.97
N ASP A 214 7.11 18.24 -3.79
CA ASP A 214 6.25 17.75 -4.87
C ASP A 214 7.02 16.97 -5.95
N VAL A 215 8.25 17.39 -6.26
CA VAL A 215 9.15 16.66 -7.19
C VAL A 215 9.60 15.32 -6.58
N GLU A 216 9.88 15.28 -5.28
CA GLU A 216 10.22 14.03 -4.58
C GLU A 216 9.05 13.04 -4.55
N ALA A 217 7.81 13.53 -4.44
CA ALA A 217 6.63 12.67 -4.52
C ALA A 217 6.51 11.93 -5.88
N LEU A 218 7.16 12.44 -6.95
CA LEU A 218 7.21 11.76 -8.25
C LEU A 218 8.19 10.58 -8.29
N GLU A 219 9.06 10.41 -7.30
CA GLU A 219 10.01 9.29 -7.24
C GLU A 219 9.30 7.95 -7.39
N PHE A 220 8.22 7.74 -6.61
CA PHE A 220 7.45 6.50 -6.66
C PHE A 220 6.85 6.25 -8.06
N PHE A 221 6.36 7.31 -8.72
CA PHE A 221 5.81 7.19 -10.07
C PHE A 221 6.87 6.76 -11.09
N TYR A 222 8.05 7.38 -11.07
CA TYR A 222 9.11 7.06 -12.03
C TYR A 222 9.83 5.75 -11.73
N ALA A 223 10.04 5.41 -10.45
CA ALA A 223 10.72 4.19 -10.04
C ALA A 223 9.81 2.96 -10.08
N HIS A 224 8.52 3.08 -9.78
CA HIS A 224 7.68 1.90 -9.53
C HIS A 224 6.40 1.83 -10.39
N ALA A 225 5.89 2.95 -10.92
CA ALA A 225 4.64 2.90 -11.68
C ALA A 225 4.87 2.58 -13.17
N ILE A 226 5.72 3.35 -13.86
CA ILE A 226 5.77 3.31 -15.33
C ILE A 226 6.23 1.95 -15.87
N ALA A 227 7.41 1.48 -15.44
CA ALA A 227 7.97 0.22 -15.92
C ALA A 227 7.08 -0.97 -15.53
N GLN A 228 6.58 -0.98 -14.29
CA GLN A 228 5.75 -2.05 -13.77
C GLN A 228 4.39 -2.13 -14.48
N LEU A 229 3.73 -1.00 -14.74
CA LEU A 229 2.46 -0.99 -15.47
C LEU A 229 2.63 -1.49 -16.91
N LEU A 230 3.70 -1.07 -17.60
CA LEU A 230 3.98 -1.51 -18.97
C LEU A 230 4.31 -3.00 -19.03
N ALA A 231 5.17 -3.48 -18.13
CA ALA A 231 5.51 -4.89 -18.02
C ALA A 231 4.26 -5.73 -17.68
N SER A 232 3.50 -5.35 -16.65
CA SER A 232 2.31 -6.07 -16.22
C SER A 232 1.26 -6.14 -17.33
N GLY A 233 1.04 -5.04 -18.05
CA GLY A 233 0.11 -5.01 -19.18
C GLY A 233 0.53 -5.96 -20.31
N LEU A 234 1.84 -6.01 -20.62
CA LEU A 234 2.37 -6.88 -21.67
C LEU A 234 2.34 -8.36 -21.27
N VAL A 235 2.73 -8.69 -20.03
CA VAL A 235 2.67 -10.05 -19.48
C VAL A 235 1.23 -10.53 -19.39
N PHE A 236 0.31 -9.68 -18.91
CA PHE A 236 -1.12 -9.98 -18.89
C PHE A 236 -1.67 -10.27 -20.30
N ALA A 237 -1.34 -9.43 -21.28
CA ALA A 237 -1.78 -9.63 -22.66
C ALA A 237 -1.22 -10.93 -23.25
N ALA A 238 0.06 -11.24 -22.99
CA ALA A 238 0.69 -12.47 -23.43
C ALA A 238 0.07 -13.70 -22.78
N ALA A 239 -0.13 -13.69 -21.45
CA ALA A 239 -0.76 -14.76 -20.70
C ALA A 239 -2.21 -14.99 -21.14
N ALA A 240 -3.00 -13.92 -21.30
CA ALA A 240 -4.37 -14.00 -21.81
C ALA A 240 -4.42 -14.56 -23.24
N THR A 241 -3.50 -14.14 -24.12
CA THR A 241 -3.42 -14.69 -25.49
C THR A 241 -3.11 -16.18 -25.47
N LEU A 242 -2.12 -16.60 -24.66
CA LEU A 242 -1.76 -18.00 -24.50
C LEU A 242 -2.94 -18.81 -23.94
N LEU A 243 -3.62 -18.29 -22.93
CA LEU A 243 -4.80 -18.93 -22.34
C LEU A 243 -5.96 -19.07 -23.33
N GLY A 244 -6.17 -18.07 -24.18
CA GLY A 244 -7.17 -18.11 -25.25
C GLY A 244 -6.88 -19.19 -26.29
N ILE A 245 -5.60 -19.44 -26.59
CA ILE A 245 -5.16 -20.53 -27.48
C ILE A 245 -5.38 -21.90 -26.83
N LEU A 246 -5.05 -22.05 -25.55
CA LEU A 246 -5.22 -23.31 -24.82
C LEU A 246 -6.70 -23.65 -24.54
N GLY A 247 -7.53 -22.65 -24.27
CA GLY A 247 -8.92 -22.84 -23.88
C GLY A 247 -9.70 -21.54 -23.73
N PRO A 248 -10.48 -21.11 -24.73
CA PRO A 248 -11.19 -19.82 -24.70
C PRO A 248 -12.24 -19.71 -23.58
N TRP A 249 -12.66 -20.84 -23.02
CA TRP A 249 -13.61 -20.93 -21.92
C TRP A 249 -12.99 -20.53 -20.57
N LEU A 250 -11.68 -20.71 -20.38
CA LEU A 250 -10.96 -20.24 -19.19
C LEU A 250 -10.84 -18.71 -19.18
N LEU A 251 -10.71 -18.12 -20.38
CA LEU A 251 -10.72 -16.68 -20.59
C LEU A 251 -11.99 -16.03 -20.07
N LEU A 252 -13.13 -16.70 -20.23
CA LEU A 252 -14.44 -16.21 -19.81
C LEU A 252 -14.57 -16.11 -18.28
N ALA A 253 -13.81 -16.91 -17.53
CA ALA A 253 -13.75 -16.83 -16.06
C ALA A 253 -12.83 -15.70 -15.57
N VAL A 254 -11.71 -15.46 -16.26
CA VAL A 254 -10.65 -14.53 -15.81
C VAL A 254 -10.90 -13.10 -16.28
N VAL A 255 -11.27 -12.90 -17.54
CA VAL A 255 -11.34 -11.56 -18.16
C VAL A 255 -12.35 -10.62 -17.48
N PRO A 256 -13.58 -11.06 -17.11
CA PRO A 256 -14.52 -10.17 -16.44
C PRO A 256 -14.00 -9.68 -15.09
N VAL A 257 -13.36 -10.56 -14.32
CA VAL A 257 -12.80 -10.21 -13.01
C VAL A 257 -11.57 -9.31 -13.16
N ALA A 258 -10.68 -9.63 -14.11
CA ALA A 258 -9.53 -8.78 -14.43
C ALA A 258 -9.94 -7.37 -14.86
N LEU A 259 -10.98 -7.26 -15.71
CA LEU A 259 -11.49 -5.96 -16.16
C LEU A 259 -12.15 -5.18 -15.01
N LEU A 260 -12.87 -5.87 -14.13
CA LEU A 260 -13.48 -5.25 -12.95
C LEU A 260 -12.42 -4.74 -11.96
N LEU A 261 -11.36 -5.51 -11.73
CA LEU A 261 -10.20 -5.13 -10.92
C LEU A 261 -9.47 -3.93 -11.54
N LEU A 262 -9.29 -3.92 -12.86
CA LEU A 262 -8.65 -2.82 -13.59
C LEU A 262 -9.48 -1.53 -13.49
N TRP A 263 -10.81 -1.63 -13.54
CA TRP A 263 -11.70 -0.48 -13.53
C TRP A 263 -12.05 0.04 -12.12
N SER A 264 -11.96 -0.83 -11.11
CA SER A 264 -12.17 -0.51 -9.68
C SER A 264 -11.51 0.82 -9.25
N PRO A 265 -10.20 1.06 -9.51
CA PRO A 265 -9.57 2.30 -9.07
C PRO A 265 -10.06 3.53 -9.84
N LEU A 266 -10.59 3.40 -11.06
CA LEU A 266 -11.13 4.54 -11.80
C LEU A 266 -12.52 4.92 -11.30
N LEU A 267 -13.36 3.93 -10.99
CA LEU A 267 -14.72 4.16 -10.48
C LEU A 267 -14.70 4.88 -9.12
N GLU A 268 -13.76 4.52 -8.25
CA GLU A 268 -13.63 5.09 -6.92
C GLU A 268 -12.82 6.39 -6.86
N ALA A 269 -12.25 6.86 -7.99
CA ALA A 269 -11.33 7.99 -8.01
C ALA A 269 -11.95 9.27 -7.43
N ARG A 270 -13.21 9.57 -7.79
CA ARG A 270 -13.94 10.74 -7.26
C ARG A 270 -14.20 10.64 -5.77
N GLY A 271 -14.70 9.48 -5.31
CA GLY A 271 -14.97 9.25 -3.89
C GLY A 271 -13.70 9.32 -3.04
N ARG A 272 -12.56 8.81 -3.55
CA ARG A 272 -11.25 8.96 -2.90
C ARG A 272 -10.78 10.41 -2.86
N ALA A 273 -10.93 11.17 -3.96
CA ALA A 273 -10.56 12.57 -4.00
C ALA A 273 -11.36 13.41 -2.97
N GLU A 274 -12.68 13.19 -2.88
CA GLU A 274 -13.54 13.86 -1.91
C GLU A 274 -13.17 13.51 -0.46
N ARG A 275 -12.92 12.24 -0.15
CA ARG A 275 -12.51 11.78 1.18
C ARG A 275 -11.17 12.38 1.58
N GLY A 276 -10.17 12.30 0.71
CA GLY A 276 -8.87 12.91 0.95
C GLY A 276 -8.95 14.43 1.09
N ALA A 277 -9.84 15.11 0.37
CA ALA A 277 -10.07 16.55 0.54
C ALA A 277 -10.64 16.87 1.93
N ARG A 278 -11.60 16.08 2.43
CA ARG A 278 -12.15 16.24 3.79
C ARG A 278 -11.08 16.02 4.86
N THR A 279 -10.28 14.96 4.75
CA THR A 279 -9.18 14.68 5.68
C THR A 279 -8.15 15.82 5.69
N ARG A 280 -7.79 16.36 4.51
CA ARG A 280 -6.88 17.52 4.41
C ARG A 280 -7.48 18.79 5.00
N ALA A 281 -8.77 19.05 4.81
CA ALA A 281 -9.44 20.21 5.38
C ALA A 281 -9.43 20.16 6.93
N GLU A 282 -9.82 19.02 7.51
CA GLU A 282 -9.81 18.84 8.98
C GLU A 282 -8.40 18.92 9.57
N LEU A 283 -7.38 18.45 8.83
CA LEU A 283 -5.98 18.57 9.23
C LEU A 283 -5.51 20.04 9.18
N ALA A 284 -5.91 20.78 8.15
CA ALA A 284 -5.59 22.19 8.00
C ALA A 284 -6.20 23.01 9.15
N ASP A 285 -7.48 22.80 9.45
CA ASP A 285 -8.19 23.46 10.56
C ASP A 285 -7.51 23.17 11.91
N LEU A 286 -7.21 21.90 12.19
CA LEU A 286 -6.52 21.52 13.43
C LEU A 286 -5.12 22.14 13.53
N SER A 287 -4.40 22.22 12.41
CA SER A 287 -3.07 22.82 12.36
C SER A 287 -3.12 24.33 12.58
N ALA A 288 -4.12 25.01 12.01
CA ALA A 288 -4.36 26.43 12.21
C ALA A 288 -4.71 26.73 13.69
N GLU A 289 -5.69 26.01 14.26
CA GLU A 289 -6.06 26.14 15.68
C GLU A 289 -4.87 25.86 16.61
N SER A 290 -4.01 24.88 16.27
CA SER A 290 -2.83 24.55 17.07
C SER A 290 -1.79 25.66 17.01
N THR A 291 -1.56 26.24 15.83
CA THR A 291 -0.59 27.34 15.64
C THR A 291 -1.06 28.59 16.38
N GLU A 292 -2.33 28.96 16.24
CA GLU A 292 -2.92 30.10 16.96
C GLU A 292 -2.86 29.92 18.48
N ALA A 293 -3.09 28.70 18.98
CA ALA A 293 -2.98 28.40 20.40
C ALA A 293 -1.55 28.51 20.94
N VAL A 294 -0.54 28.20 20.12
CA VAL A 294 0.88 28.33 20.48
C VAL A 294 1.29 29.81 20.45
N ASP A 295 0.93 30.53 19.41
CA ASP A 295 1.26 31.95 19.24
C ASP A 295 0.58 32.82 20.32
N GLY A 296 -0.68 32.52 20.65
CA GLY A 296 -1.49 33.23 21.67
C GLY A 296 -1.43 32.62 23.07
N LEU A 297 -0.42 31.80 23.39
CA LEU A 297 -0.40 31.05 24.65
C LEU A 297 -0.40 31.95 25.89
N ARG A 298 0.28 33.10 25.83
CA ARG A 298 0.35 34.06 26.94
C ARG A 298 -1.01 34.69 27.22
N GLU A 299 -1.72 35.07 26.17
CA GLU A 299 -3.07 35.63 26.21
C GLU A 299 -4.08 34.60 26.73
N LEU A 300 -3.95 33.34 26.29
CA LEU A 300 -4.77 32.22 26.78
C LEU A 300 -4.57 31.96 28.28
N LEU A 301 -3.32 32.07 28.78
CA LEU A 301 -3.00 31.94 30.20
C LEU A 301 -3.55 33.13 31.00
N ALA A 302 -3.35 34.36 30.51
CA ALA A 302 -3.86 35.57 31.16
C ALA A 302 -5.39 35.60 31.26
N ALA A 303 -6.09 35.09 30.23
CA ALA A 303 -7.55 35.00 30.19
C ALA A 303 -8.13 33.74 30.87
N GLY A 304 -7.29 32.84 31.40
CA GLY A 304 -7.73 31.57 31.99
C GLY A 304 -8.46 30.65 31.01
N ALA A 305 -8.24 30.81 29.70
CA ALA A 305 -9.00 30.13 28.64
C ALA A 305 -8.36 28.82 28.15
N LEU A 306 -7.25 28.41 28.76
CA LEU A 306 -6.42 27.30 28.30
C LEU A 306 -7.18 25.97 28.20
N ASP A 307 -8.03 25.64 29.19
CA ASP A 307 -8.79 24.39 29.18
C ASP A 307 -9.89 24.38 28.11
N ARG A 308 -10.49 25.54 27.82
CA ARG A 308 -11.44 25.70 26.71
C ARG A 308 -10.75 25.49 25.37
N THR A 309 -9.54 26.04 25.18
CA THR A 309 -8.74 25.82 23.97
C THR A 309 -8.32 24.35 23.83
N ARG A 310 -7.87 23.71 24.92
CA ARG A 310 -7.58 22.26 24.90
C ARG A 310 -8.80 21.42 24.52
N ALA A 311 -9.99 21.78 25.01
CA ALA A 311 -11.22 21.10 24.63
C ALA A 311 -11.54 21.25 23.13
N ARG A 312 -11.30 22.44 22.54
CA ARG A 312 -11.41 22.67 21.10
C ARG A 312 -10.42 21.85 20.28
N LEU A 313 -9.14 21.86 20.63
CA LEU A 313 -8.13 21.05 19.93
C LEU A 313 -8.44 19.55 20.01
N ARG A 314 -8.95 19.07 21.16
CA ARG A 314 -9.42 17.67 21.30
C ARG A 314 -10.62 17.38 20.42
N SER A 315 -11.56 18.33 20.27
CA SER A 315 -12.73 18.13 19.40
C SER A 315 -12.32 18.13 17.93
N GLY A 316 -11.40 19.01 17.52
CA GLY A 316 -10.77 19.01 16.19
C GLY A 316 -10.03 17.71 15.89
N GLY A 317 -9.19 17.24 16.82
CA GLY A 317 -8.55 15.93 16.71
C GLY A 317 -9.54 14.77 16.55
N ARG A 318 -10.69 14.83 17.23
CA ARG A 318 -11.78 13.83 17.04
C ARG A 318 -12.49 13.96 15.70
N ARG A 319 -12.59 15.15 15.09
CA ARG A 319 -13.13 15.33 13.72
C ARG A 319 -12.17 14.74 12.70
N LEU A 320 -10.89 15.11 12.76
CA LEU A 320 -9.84 14.54 11.92
C LEU A 320 -9.78 13.02 12.03
N ALA A 321 -9.77 12.48 13.24
CA ALA A 321 -9.74 11.03 13.45
C ALA A 321 -11.00 10.32 12.91
N ARG A 322 -12.17 10.99 12.89
CA ARG A 322 -13.38 10.44 12.26
C ARG A 322 -13.28 10.47 10.73
N ALA A 323 -12.75 11.53 10.14
CA ALA A 323 -12.51 11.62 8.70
C ALA A 323 -11.52 10.54 8.24
N GLN A 324 -10.39 10.39 8.95
CA GLN A 324 -9.39 9.35 8.68
C GLN A 324 -9.96 7.94 8.83
N ARG A 325 -10.72 7.66 9.90
CA ARG A 325 -11.36 6.34 10.07
C ARG A 325 -12.37 6.04 8.96
N ALA A 326 -13.16 7.03 8.54
CA ALA A 326 -14.08 6.85 7.43
C ALA A 326 -13.30 6.50 6.15
N GLU A 327 -12.27 7.27 5.80
CA GLU A 327 -11.39 7.01 4.66
C GLU A 327 -10.80 5.59 4.70
N GLN A 328 -10.20 5.21 5.82
CA GLN A 328 -9.61 3.89 6.03
C GLN A 328 -10.64 2.76 5.97
N SER A 329 -11.85 2.94 6.52
CA SER A 329 -12.91 1.93 6.43
C SER A 329 -13.38 1.70 4.99
N TRP A 330 -13.41 2.75 4.17
CA TRP A 330 -13.72 2.64 2.76
C TRP A 330 -12.62 1.92 1.99
N GLU A 331 -11.35 2.24 2.27
CA GLU A 331 -10.21 1.57 1.64
C GLU A 331 -10.12 0.10 2.03
N THR A 332 -10.34 -0.21 3.31
CA THR A 332 -10.37 -1.58 3.82
C THR A 332 -11.54 -2.35 3.20
N GLY A 333 -12.73 -1.75 3.12
CA GLY A 333 -13.90 -2.38 2.49
C GLY A 333 -13.71 -2.62 0.99
N ALA A 334 -13.14 -1.65 0.26
CA ALA A 334 -12.80 -1.80 -1.15
C ALA A 334 -11.70 -2.86 -1.36
N GLY A 335 -10.70 -2.90 -0.49
CA GLY A 335 -9.66 -3.94 -0.46
C GLY A 335 -10.28 -5.33 -0.28
N ALA A 336 -11.11 -5.50 0.74
CA ALA A 336 -11.81 -6.76 0.99
C ALA A 336 -12.70 -7.20 -0.18
N ALA A 337 -13.38 -6.26 -0.85
CA ALA A 337 -14.15 -6.56 -2.04
C ALA A 337 -13.28 -7.02 -3.22
N ARG A 338 -12.11 -6.40 -3.43
CA ARG A 338 -11.12 -6.83 -4.43
C ARG A 338 -10.57 -8.21 -4.11
N ASP A 339 -10.22 -8.47 -2.85
CA ASP A 339 -9.73 -9.78 -2.41
C ASP A 339 -10.79 -10.87 -2.60
N LEU A 340 -12.05 -10.58 -2.27
CA LEU A 340 -13.17 -11.49 -2.50
C LEU A 340 -13.37 -11.78 -3.99
N LEU A 341 -13.23 -10.77 -4.86
CA LEU A 341 -13.28 -10.94 -6.30
C LEU A 341 -12.15 -11.84 -6.81
N VAL A 342 -10.93 -11.65 -6.31
CA VAL A 342 -9.78 -12.51 -6.64
C VAL A 342 -10.02 -13.95 -6.19
N VAL A 343 -10.50 -14.15 -4.96
CA VAL A 343 -10.84 -15.50 -4.45
C VAL A 343 -11.96 -16.14 -5.29
N ALA A 344 -12.99 -15.38 -5.67
CA ALA A 344 -14.06 -15.86 -6.53
C ALA A 344 -13.54 -16.23 -7.93
N ALA A 345 -12.62 -15.46 -8.51
CA ALA A 345 -11.95 -15.80 -9.76
C ALA A 345 -11.14 -17.10 -9.62
N VAL A 346 -10.41 -17.26 -8.51
CA VAL A 346 -9.64 -18.49 -8.25
C VAL A 346 -10.55 -19.70 -8.19
N ILE A 347 -11.63 -19.63 -7.40
CA ILE A 347 -12.62 -20.71 -7.31
C ILE A 347 -13.25 -20.97 -8.69
N GLY A 348 -13.58 -19.92 -9.44
CA GLY A 348 -14.10 -20.00 -10.80
C GLY A 348 -13.15 -20.76 -11.73
N VAL A 349 -11.88 -20.38 -11.76
CA VAL A 349 -10.82 -21.05 -12.56
C VAL A 349 -10.67 -22.51 -12.15
N VAL A 350 -10.64 -22.82 -10.85
CA VAL A 350 -10.53 -24.20 -10.34
C VAL A 350 -11.74 -25.04 -10.75
N ALA A 351 -12.97 -24.52 -10.56
CA ALA A 351 -14.20 -25.22 -10.92
C ALA A 351 -14.29 -25.46 -12.43
N ALA A 352 -13.89 -24.45 -13.20
CA ALA A 352 -13.81 -24.51 -14.65
C ALA A 352 -12.78 -25.61 -15.06
N ALA A 353 -11.56 -25.57 -14.53
CA ALA A 353 -10.52 -26.57 -14.77
C ALA A 353 -10.97 -28.00 -14.43
N ALA A 354 -11.63 -28.18 -13.29
CA ALA A 354 -12.18 -29.48 -12.87
C ALA A 354 -13.25 -30.00 -13.85
N HIS A 355 -14.16 -29.13 -14.32
CA HIS A 355 -15.18 -29.50 -15.29
C HIS A 355 -14.57 -29.92 -16.64
N ALA A 356 -13.57 -29.18 -17.12
CA ALA A 356 -12.90 -29.51 -18.39
C ALA A 356 -12.02 -30.78 -18.31
N ALA A 357 -11.40 -31.04 -17.15
CA ALA A 357 -10.69 -32.28 -16.90
C ALA A 357 -11.64 -33.49 -16.89
N GLY A 358 -12.83 -33.36 -16.29
CA GLY A 358 -13.88 -34.38 -16.33
C GLY A 358 -14.43 -34.65 -17.73
N GLY A 359 -14.35 -33.68 -18.64
CA GLY A 359 -14.77 -33.81 -20.04
C GLY A 359 -13.69 -34.33 -21.01
N GLY A 360 -12.49 -34.70 -20.53
CA GLY A 360 -11.39 -35.21 -21.36
C GLY A 360 -10.76 -34.18 -22.32
N ARG A 361 -10.99 -32.88 -22.11
CA ARG A 361 -10.50 -31.78 -22.98
C ARG A 361 -9.13 -31.24 -22.58
N LEU A 362 -8.60 -31.64 -21.44
CA LEU A 362 -7.28 -31.24 -20.94
C LEU A 362 -6.48 -32.49 -20.57
N ASP A 363 -5.25 -32.60 -21.08
CA ASP A 363 -4.27 -33.57 -20.57
C ASP A 363 -4.04 -33.29 -19.09
N GLY A 364 -4.23 -34.32 -18.25
CA GLY A 364 -4.30 -34.16 -16.79
C GLY A 364 -3.11 -33.40 -16.19
N ALA A 365 -1.90 -33.57 -16.72
CA ALA A 365 -0.70 -32.90 -16.23
C ALA A 365 -0.60 -31.39 -16.59
N TRP A 366 -1.33 -30.92 -17.59
CA TRP A 366 -1.36 -29.50 -17.97
C TRP A 366 -2.46 -28.71 -17.25
N ALA A 367 -3.43 -29.38 -16.62
CA ALA A 367 -4.51 -28.71 -15.91
C ALA A 367 -4.00 -27.78 -14.77
N PRO A 368 -3.06 -28.20 -13.88
CA PRO A 368 -2.51 -27.30 -12.87
C PRO A 368 -1.72 -26.13 -13.47
N ALA A 369 -1.03 -26.35 -14.60
CA ALA A 369 -0.26 -25.31 -15.28
C ALA A 369 -1.18 -24.24 -15.92
N ALA A 370 -2.28 -24.67 -16.54
CA ALA A 370 -3.29 -23.77 -17.10
C ALA A 370 -4.00 -22.96 -16.00
N MET A 371 -4.27 -23.58 -14.84
CA MET A 371 -4.78 -22.87 -13.66
C MET A 371 -3.78 -21.84 -13.15
N ALA A 372 -2.50 -22.22 -13.03
CA ALA A 372 -1.44 -21.33 -12.57
C ALA A 372 -1.17 -20.15 -13.51
N LEU A 373 -1.40 -20.32 -14.82
CA LEU A 373 -1.30 -19.23 -15.80
C LEU A 373 -2.52 -18.28 -15.78
N ALA A 374 -3.66 -18.78 -15.34
CA ALA A 374 -4.91 -18.03 -15.28
C ALA A 374 -5.06 -17.17 -14.02
N LEU A 375 -4.26 -17.43 -12.99
CA LEU A 375 -4.23 -16.76 -11.69
C LEU A 375 -3.15 -15.69 -11.64
#